data_AF-A0A963PIU7-F1
#
_entry.id   AF-A0A963PIU7-F1
#
_cell.length_a   1.000
_cell.length_b   1.000
_cell.length_c   1.000
_cell.angle_alpha   90.00
_cell.angle_beta   90.00
_cell.angle_gamma   90.00
#
_symmetry.space_group_name_H-M   'P 1'
#
loop_
_entity.id
_entity.type
_entity.pdbx_description
1 polymer ?
#
loop_
_entity_poly.entity_id
_entity_poly.type
_entity_poly.pdbx_seq_one_letter_code
_entity_poly.pdbx_strand_id
1 'polypeptide(L)'
;MSTVRAFIVEDNPVILNNLVATLEELADIKVVGSVTNERDAVLALLKQADGLDLVIVDVFLASGSGLGVLKFAQDFAMAARRVVLSNYATVDMRRRCEELGADRVFDKSSELDELIEYCEKLGEA
;
A
#
# COMPACT_ATOMS: atom_id res chain seq x y z
N MET A 1 1.66 -15.28 -16.59
CA MET A 1 1.31 -14.09 -15.79
C MET A 1 2.37 -13.94 -14.73
N SER A 2 2.88 -12.73 -14.55
CA SER A 2 3.89 -12.41 -13.54
C SER A 2 3.20 -12.01 -12.25
N THR A 3 3.48 -12.73 -11.17
CA THR A 3 2.98 -12.42 -9.81
C THR A 3 3.31 -10.98 -9.43
N VAL A 4 2.29 -10.23 -9.01
CA VAL A 4 2.42 -8.82 -8.60
C VAL A 4 3.23 -8.74 -7.31
N ARG A 5 4.29 -7.93 -7.30
CA ARG A 5 5.16 -7.76 -6.13
C ARG A 5 4.70 -6.55 -5.32
N ALA A 6 4.18 -6.82 -4.12
CA ALA A 6 3.68 -5.81 -3.21
C ALA A 6 4.62 -5.53 -2.04
N PHE A 7 4.67 -4.27 -1.60
CA PHE A 7 5.31 -3.84 -0.36
C PHE A 7 4.26 -3.18 0.55
N ILE A 8 4.27 -3.48 1.85
CA ILE A 8 3.23 -3.02 2.78
C ILE A 8 3.83 -2.15 3.89
N VAL A 9 3.20 -1.00 4.17
CA VAL A 9 3.52 -0.14 5.31
C VAL A 9 2.35 -0.18 6.29
N GLU A 10 2.50 -0.95 7.37
CA GLU A 10 1.46 -1.24 8.36
C GLU A 10 2.12 -1.49 9.71
N ASP A 11 1.68 -0.79 10.75
CA ASP A 11 2.27 -0.90 12.09
C ASP A 11 1.56 -1.92 12.98
N ASN A 12 0.31 -2.29 12.65
CA ASN A 12 -0.43 -3.29 13.38
C ASN A 12 -0.11 -4.70 12.83
N PRO A 13 0.58 -5.56 13.60
CA PRO A 13 1.03 -6.86 13.11
C PRO A 13 -0.13 -7.81 12.81
N VAL A 14 -1.28 -7.66 13.48
CA VAL A 14 -2.46 -8.49 13.21
C VAL A 14 -3.08 -8.12 11.88
N ILE A 15 -3.22 -6.82 11.61
CA ILE A 15 -3.75 -6.32 10.32
C ILE A 15 -2.80 -6.72 9.19
N LEU A 16 -1.49 -6.51 9.37
CA LEU A 16 -0.47 -6.89 8.39
C LEU A 16 -0.55 -8.37 8.05
N ASN A 17 -0.54 -9.26 9.04
CA ASN A 17 -0.57 -10.71 8.80
C ASN A 17 -1.84 -11.16 8.09
N ASN A 18 -3.00 -10.62 8.47
CA ASN A 18 -4.26 -10.92 7.80
C ASN A 18 -4.25 -10.42 6.35
N LEU A 19 -3.79 -9.18 6.12
CA LEU A 19 -3.71 -8.60 4.79
C LEU A 19 -2.77 -9.40 3.89
N VAL A 20 -1.59 -9.78 4.38
CA VAL A 20 -0.65 -10.62 3.64
C VAL A 20 -1.33 -11.93 3.24
N ALA A 21 -1.90 -12.67 4.20
CA ALA A 21 -2.56 -13.94 3.92
C ALA A 21 -3.66 -13.78 2.86
N THR A 22 -4.52 -12.77 3.00
CA THR A 22 -5.61 -12.49 2.07
C THR A 22 -5.10 -12.17 0.66
N LEU A 23 -4.09 -11.30 0.52
CA LEU A 23 -3.58 -10.90 -0.80
C LEU A 23 -2.85 -12.06 -1.50
N GLU A 24 -2.09 -12.86 -0.77
CA GLU A 24 -1.38 -14.02 -1.34
C GLU A 24 -2.33 -15.16 -1.70
N GLU A 25 -3.41 -15.36 -0.94
CA GLU A 25 -4.40 -16.41 -1.20
C GLU A 25 -5.39 -16.05 -2.31
N LEU A 26 -5.86 -14.79 -2.32
CA LEU A 26 -7.00 -14.39 -3.16
C LEU A 26 -6.62 -13.55 -4.39
N ALA A 27 -5.44 -12.91 -4.43
CA ALA A 27 -5.13 -11.93 -5.47
C ALA A 27 -3.83 -12.20 -6.27
N ASP A 28 -3.22 -13.38 -6.14
CA ASP A 28 -1.91 -13.73 -6.75
C ASP A 28 -0.85 -12.62 -6.58
N ILE A 29 -0.86 -11.99 -5.39
CA ILE A 29 0.14 -11.03 -4.98
C ILE A 29 1.21 -11.76 -4.18
N LYS A 30 2.46 -11.32 -4.33
CA LYS A 30 3.56 -11.70 -3.46
C LYS A 30 4.00 -10.50 -2.63
N VAL A 31 3.87 -10.60 -1.31
CA VAL A 31 4.36 -9.55 -0.42
C VAL A 31 5.86 -9.73 -0.24
N VAL A 32 6.66 -8.81 -0.79
CA VAL A 32 8.13 -8.92 -0.79
C VAL A 32 8.81 -8.19 0.37
N GLY A 33 8.04 -7.45 1.17
CA GLY A 33 8.53 -6.78 2.36
C GLY A 33 7.44 -5.95 3.03
N SER A 34 7.68 -5.66 4.31
CA SER A 34 6.84 -4.77 5.08
C SER A 34 7.62 -4.04 6.16
N VAL A 35 7.14 -2.87 6.54
CA VAL A 35 7.71 -2.04 7.62
C VAL A 35 6.59 -1.31 8.36
N THR A 36 6.90 -0.82 9.56
CA THR A 36 5.90 -0.31 10.51
C THR A 36 5.91 1.20 10.68
N ASN A 37 6.79 1.92 9.97
CA ASN A 37 6.95 3.36 10.13
C ASN A 37 7.41 4.04 8.83
N GLU A 38 7.21 5.35 8.77
CA GLU A 38 7.49 6.16 7.59
C GLU A 38 8.97 6.13 7.18
N ARG A 39 9.88 6.26 8.15
CA ARG A 39 11.32 6.32 7.87
C ARG A 39 11.82 5.04 7.21
N ASP A 40 11.44 3.89 7.76
CA ASP A 40 11.85 2.59 7.24
C ASP A 40 11.18 2.30 5.89
N ALA A 41 9.95 2.79 5.67
CA ALA A 41 9.28 2.73 4.38
C ALA A 41 10.06 3.47 3.31
N VAL A 42 10.42 4.74 3.55
CA VAL A 42 11.22 5.53 2.60
C VAL A 42 12.55 4.84 2.30
N LEU A 43 13.24 4.34 3.32
CA LEU A 43 14.53 3.64 3.14
C LEU A 43 14.40 2.33 2.35
N ALA A 44 13.32 1.58 2.54
CA ALA A 44 13.06 0.34 1.81
C ALA A 44 12.69 0.64 0.34
N LEU A 45 11.78 1.59 0.12
CA LEU A 45 11.34 1.98 -1.22
C LEU A 45 12.50 2.53 -2.06
N LEU A 46 13.38 3.35 -1.49
CA LEU A 46 14.62 3.80 -2.15
C LEU A 46 15.50 2.66 -2.67
N LYS A 47 15.50 1.51 -2.00
CA LYS A 47 16.36 0.37 -2.35
C LYS A 47 15.71 -0.61 -3.32
N GLN A 48 14.38 -0.64 -3.36
CA GLN A 48 13.62 -1.75 -3.96
C GLN A 48 12.59 -1.30 -5.00
N ALA A 49 12.44 0.00 -5.25
CA ALA A 49 11.39 0.58 -6.10
C ALA A 49 11.28 -0.08 -7.50
N ASP A 50 12.41 -0.35 -8.17
CA ASP A 50 12.43 -0.85 -9.55
C ASP A 50 11.80 -2.24 -9.74
N GLY A 51 11.56 -2.97 -8.65
CA GLY A 51 10.96 -4.30 -8.67
C GLY A 51 9.59 -4.39 -8.02
N LEU A 52 8.97 -3.26 -7.66
CA LEU A 52 7.66 -3.23 -7.02
C LEU A 52 6.59 -2.85 -8.03
N ASP A 53 5.49 -3.57 -7.99
CA ASP A 53 4.29 -3.31 -8.79
C ASP A 53 3.23 -2.57 -7.97
N LEU A 54 3.22 -2.82 -6.65
CA LEU A 54 2.25 -2.29 -5.71
C LEU A 54 2.90 -1.89 -4.37
N VAL A 55 2.47 -0.76 -3.82
CA VAL A 55 2.78 -0.33 -2.46
C VAL A 55 1.46 -0.03 -1.75
N ILE A 56 1.19 -0.73 -0.64
CA ILE A 56 0.00 -0.52 0.19
C ILE A 56 0.43 0.19 1.47
N VAL A 57 -0.20 1.33 1.78
CA VAL A 57 0.23 2.22 2.88
C VAL A 57 -0.93 2.50 3.82
N ASP A 58 -0.76 2.27 5.13
CA ASP A 58 -1.63 2.89 6.13
C ASP A 58 -1.23 4.35 6.38
N VAL A 59 -2.23 5.21 6.53
CA VAL A 59 -2.08 6.62 6.88
C VAL A 59 -1.51 6.79 8.29
N PHE A 60 -2.00 5.99 9.23
CA PHE A 60 -1.66 6.07 10.64
C PHE A 60 -0.62 5.01 10.98
N LEU A 61 0.58 5.44 11.33
CA LEU A 61 1.68 4.56 11.70
C LEU A 61 2.15 4.89 13.11
N ALA A 62 2.78 3.93 13.78
CA ALA A 62 3.34 4.09 15.12
C ALA A 62 4.35 5.24 15.20
N SER A 63 5.03 5.56 14.08
CA SER A 63 5.90 6.71 13.95
C SER A 63 5.90 7.23 12.51
N GLY A 64 5.76 8.56 12.37
CA GLY A 64 5.54 9.22 11.08
C GLY A 64 4.12 9.03 10.57
N SER A 65 3.91 9.16 9.27
CA SER A 65 2.63 8.97 8.61
C SER A 65 2.78 8.37 7.22
N GLY A 66 1.81 7.55 6.81
CA GLY A 66 1.70 7.07 5.44
C GLY A 66 1.63 8.17 4.39
N LEU A 67 1.17 9.37 4.76
CA LEU A 67 1.18 10.52 3.85
C LEU A 67 2.60 10.96 3.46
N GLY A 68 3.57 10.83 4.38
CA GLY A 68 4.97 11.09 4.08
C GLY A 68 5.56 10.03 3.13
N VAL A 69 5.14 8.78 3.28
CA VAL A 69 5.50 7.68 2.37
C VAL A 69 4.93 7.93 0.97
N LEU A 70 3.65 8.31 0.86
CA LEU A 70 3.02 8.64 -0.42
C LEU A 70 3.73 9.80 -1.11
N LYS A 71 3.97 10.89 -0.37
CA LYS A 71 4.70 12.05 -0.89
C LYS A 71 6.07 11.65 -1.43
N PHE A 72 6.83 10.87 -0.65
CA PHE A 72 8.13 10.38 -1.09
C PHE A 72 8.01 9.55 -2.39
N ALA A 73 7.08 8.59 -2.44
CA ALA A 73 6.90 7.73 -3.61
C ALA A 73 6.47 8.52 -4.86
N GLN A 74 5.68 9.58 -4.68
CA GLN A 74 5.31 10.52 -5.73
C GLN A 74 6.50 11.34 -6.22
N ASP A 75 7.25 11.96 -5.29
CA ASP A 75 8.44 12.78 -5.60
C ASP A 75 9.55 11.94 -6.25
N PHE A 76 9.67 10.65 -5.87
CA PHE A 76 10.58 9.67 -6.46
C PHE A 76 10.08 9.11 -7.80
N ALA A 77 8.87 9.50 -8.26
CA ALA A 77 8.25 9.04 -9.49
C ALA A 77 8.20 7.51 -9.60
N MET A 78 7.83 6.82 -8.50
CA MET A 78 7.73 5.36 -8.50
C MET A 78 6.74 4.87 -9.56
N ALA A 79 7.17 3.86 -10.33
CA ALA A 79 6.31 3.18 -11.31
C ALA A 79 5.22 2.33 -10.63
N ALA A 80 5.51 1.80 -9.42
CA ALA A 80 4.58 1.02 -8.64
C ALA A 80 3.28 1.79 -8.35
N ARG A 81 2.16 1.08 -8.36
CA ARG A 81 0.87 1.62 -7.90
C ARG A 81 0.92 1.89 -6.41
N ARG A 82 0.44 3.04 -5.99
CA ARG A 82 0.40 3.49 -4.60
C ARG A 82 -1.04 3.43 -4.12
N VAL A 83 -1.34 2.50 -3.23
CA VAL A 83 -2.67 2.30 -2.66
C VAL A 83 -2.63 2.62 -1.18
N VAL A 84 -3.66 3.31 -0.70
CA VAL A 84 -3.86 3.53 0.73
C VAL A 84 -4.91 2.57 1.24
N LEU A 85 -4.64 1.95 2.38
CA LEU A 85 -5.61 1.15 3.13
C LEU A 85 -5.62 1.66 4.56
N SER A 86 -6.72 2.27 5.02
CA SER A 86 -6.77 2.90 6.34
C SER A 86 -8.13 2.79 7.02
N ASN A 87 -8.16 2.84 8.35
CA ASN A 87 -9.40 2.95 9.15
C ASN A 87 -9.99 4.38 9.15
N TYR A 88 -9.40 5.30 8.39
CA TYR A 88 -9.78 6.71 8.34
C TYR A 88 -9.90 7.18 6.89
N ALA A 89 -10.68 6.48 6.08
CA ALA A 89 -10.88 6.79 4.66
C ALA A 89 -12.00 7.83 4.46
N THR A 90 -11.98 8.93 5.22
CA THR A 90 -12.93 10.05 5.06
C THR A 90 -12.72 10.75 3.70
N VAL A 91 -13.72 11.50 3.24
CA VAL A 91 -13.63 12.24 1.96
C VAL A 91 -12.41 13.15 1.91
N ASP A 92 -12.13 13.88 2.99
CA ASP A 92 -10.96 14.77 3.07
C ASP A 92 -9.65 13.97 3.06
N MET A 93 -9.59 12.82 3.74
CA MET A 93 -8.39 11.98 3.74
C MET A 93 -8.13 11.38 2.36
N ARG A 94 -9.18 10.91 1.68
CA ARG A 94 -9.07 10.38 0.30
C ARG A 94 -8.50 11.43 -0.63
N ARG A 95 -9.09 12.62 -0.64
CA ARG A 95 -8.59 13.75 -1.44
C ARG A 95 -7.13 14.05 -1.15
N ARG A 96 -6.73 14.09 0.13
CA ARG A 96 -5.35 14.34 0.51
C ARG A 96 -4.39 13.25 0.03
N CYS A 97 -4.79 11.99 0.06
CA CYS A 97 -3.97 10.88 -0.45
C CYS A 97 -3.84 10.95 -1.98
N GLU A 98 -4.93 11.27 -2.69
CA GLU A 98 -4.93 11.47 -4.15
C GLU A 98 -4.03 12.63 -4.57
N GLU A 99 -4.07 13.77 -3.86
CA GLU A 99 -3.17 14.91 -4.08
C GLU A 99 -1.69 14.51 -3.90
N LEU A 100 -1.41 13.53 -3.03
CA LEU A 100 -0.09 12.94 -2.80
C LEU A 100 0.22 11.73 -3.71
N GLY A 101 -0.58 11.54 -4.77
CA GLY A 101 -0.31 10.57 -5.82
C GLY A 101 -0.77 9.16 -5.51
N ALA A 102 -1.63 8.92 -4.52
CA ALA A 102 -2.29 7.63 -4.36
C ALA A 102 -3.19 7.33 -5.57
N ASP A 103 -3.05 6.14 -6.13
CA ASP A 103 -3.91 5.64 -7.22
C ASP A 103 -5.31 5.29 -6.71
N ARG A 104 -5.40 4.75 -5.48
CA ARG A 104 -6.65 4.40 -4.80
C ARG A 104 -6.50 4.51 -3.28
N VAL A 105 -7.63 4.69 -2.61
CA VAL A 105 -7.76 4.70 -1.16
C VAL A 105 -8.91 3.76 -0.79
N PHE A 106 -8.68 2.88 0.18
CA PHE A 106 -9.65 1.91 0.67
C PHE A 106 -9.81 2.02 2.20
N ASP A 107 -11.04 1.83 2.67
CA ASP A 107 -11.38 1.68 4.07
C ASP A 107 -11.13 0.24 4.54
N LYS A 108 -10.28 0.07 5.55
CA LYS A 108 -9.97 -1.23 6.19
C LYS A 108 -11.22 -1.97 6.69
N SER A 109 -12.27 -1.24 7.06
CA SER A 109 -13.46 -1.79 7.70
C SER A 109 -14.55 -2.21 6.71
N SER A 110 -14.62 -1.60 5.53
CA SER A 110 -15.72 -1.83 4.59
C SER A 110 -15.32 -2.08 3.14
N GLU A 111 -14.07 -1.82 2.74
CA GLU A 111 -13.64 -1.86 1.33
C GLU A 111 -12.47 -2.84 1.11
N LEU A 112 -12.27 -3.81 2.01
CA LEU A 112 -11.23 -4.82 1.85
C LEU A 112 -11.48 -5.70 0.61
N ASP A 113 -12.73 -6.05 0.33
CA ASP A 113 -13.11 -6.81 -0.87
C ASP A 113 -12.79 -6.02 -2.15
N GLU A 114 -13.01 -4.70 -2.15
CA GLU A 114 -12.67 -3.84 -3.29
C GLU A 114 -11.15 -3.74 -3.52
N LEU A 115 -10.35 -3.77 -2.45
CA LEU A 115 -8.89 -3.85 -2.55
C LEU A 115 -8.47 -5.17 -3.22
N ILE A 116 -9.08 -6.29 -2.82
CA ILE A 116 -8.77 -7.61 -3.40
C ILE A 116 -9.09 -7.60 -4.90
N GLU A 117 -10.27 -7.13 -5.29
CA GLU A 117 -10.65 -7.01 -6.71
C GLU A 117 -9.71 -6.09 -7.51
N TYR A 118 -9.24 -5.01 -6.89
CA TYR A 118 -8.27 -4.11 -7.52
C TYR A 118 -6.93 -4.81 -7.75
N CYS A 119 -6.49 -5.59 -6.78
CA CYS A 119 -5.26 -6.37 -6.81
C CYS A 119 -5.31 -7.50 -7.86
N GLU A 120 -6.42 -8.24 -7.96
CA GLU A 120 -6.62 -9.27 -8.99
C GLU A 120 -6.48 -8.67 -10.40
N LYS A 121 -7.14 -7.54 -10.66
CA LYS A 121 -7.06 -6.83 -11.95
C LYS A 121 -5.65 -6.35 -12.28
N LEU A 122 -4.82 -6.09 -11.27
CA LEU A 122 -3.43 -5.69 -11.47
C LEU A 122 -2.56 -6.87 -11.94
N GLY A 123 -2.86 -8.10 -11.53
CA GLY A 123 -2.15 -9.30 -11.97
C GLY A 123 -2.52 -9.81 -13.37
N GLU A 124 -3.66 -9.38 -13.89
CA GLU A 124 -4.12 -9.69 -15.26
C GLU A 124 -3.52 -8.78 -16.35
N ALA A 125 -2.97 -7.63 -15.96
CA ALA A 125 -2.42 -6.61 -16.86
C ALA A 125 -0.99 -6.91 -17.33
#